data_AF-A0A0D2LW45-F1
#
_entry.id   AF-A0A0D2LW45-F1
#
_cell.length_a   1.000
_cell.length_b   1.000
_cell.length_c   1.000
_cell.angle_alpha   90.00
_cell.angle_beta   90.00
_cell.angle_gamma   90.00
#
_symmetry.space_group_name_H-M   'P 1'
#
loop_
_entity.id
_entity.type
_entity.pdbx_description
1 polymer ?
#
loop_
_entity_poly.entity_id
_entity_poly.type
_entity_poly.pdbx_seq_one_letter_code
_entity_poly.pdbx_strand_id
1 'polypeptide(L)'
;MSEHFGAFLTVIVLHAALLIGYVRRMLPAKQFEAAVKLAVTAAAAGAALLVTAVVGYVVQSPTFGWTGRSLTLLDPTYASRFVPIIASVSEHQPPSWPSYITDLHVAALLAPAGIIGCFKNLTNGALFLVLYGVTAVYFSGVMVRLMLVLAPATCCLAGVAVSDILNTLCCSLKAHGPTLTLPGVPAAAAEPGASDAGAGTPYKGGKPAARRGGKGVSDAGDGAGLSKGPFVSKEWNPLPKAVAFGGFAGIVVLLVMYTIHCIGVSADMYSAPSIVLQSHNRDGSFYVFDDFREVYAWLRHNTHEDAKIASWWDYGYQTTAMANRTIIVDNNTWNTSHIATVGRAMASPEAKAWRIYRSLDVEYVFVVFGGLIGYSSDDINKFLWMVRIGGGVYPEIKEKDYLSANGEYRIDAEGNPIMLKSLMYKLSYYDFPEASERQFGQRGMDRVRGTLIGNFDVSLKYFEEVFSSQHWMMRIYRVRDKPLRDVAKPKSGRTRAPVAAAA
;
A
#
# COMPACT_ATOMS: atom_id res chain seq x y z
N MET A 1 -23.75 4.59 2.15
CA MET A 1 -22.46 4.43 2.85
C MET A 1 -22.10 5.75 3.52
N SER A 2 -21.64 5.71 4.76
CA SER A 2 -21.35 6.91 5.55
C SER A 2 -20.25 7.80 4.95
N GLU A 3 -19.40 7.21 4.11
CA GLU A 3 -18.25 7.85 3.46
C GLU A 3 -18.64 9.09 2.61
N HIS A 4 -19.85 9.11 2.03
CA HIS A 4 -20.30 10.21 1.17
C HIS A 4 -21.01 11.34 1.94
N PHE A 5 -21.32 11.17 3.24
CA PHE A 5 -22.03 12.19 4.01
C PHE A 5 -21.27 13.52 4.09
N GLY A 6 -19.94 13.49 4.08
CA GLY A 6 -19.13 14.70 4.05
C GLY A 6 -19.43 15.58 2.83
N ALA A 7 -19.61 14.99 1.65
CA ALA A 7 -19.95 15.72 0.43
C ALA A 7 -21.37 16.30 0.47
N PHE A 8 -22.34 15.56 1.01
CA PHE A 8 -23.70 16.07 1.18
C PHE A 8 -23.74 17.24 2.16
N LEU A 9 -23.01 17.15 3.27
CA LEU A 9 -22.94 18.22 4.27
C LEU A 9 -22.34 19.50 3.67
N THR A 10 -21.24 19.41 2.92
CA THR A 10 -20.62 20.58 2.28
C THR A 10 -21.54 21.22 1.25
N VAL A 11 -22.27 20.43 0.47
CA VAL A 11 -23.28 20.94 -0.48
C VAL A 11 -24.40 21.67 0.24
N ILE A 12 -24.93 21.12 1.35
CA ILE A 12 -25.98 21.78 2.14
C ILE A 12 -25.48 23.11 2.73
N VAL A 13 -24.28 23.11 3.33
CA VAL A 13 -23.66 24.31 3.88
C VAL A 13 -23.41 25.36 2.80
N LEU A 14 -22.97 24.96 1.61
CA LEU A 14 -22.77 25.85 0.47
C LEU A 14 -24.08 26.48 0.02
N HIS A 15 -25.15 25.70 -0.14
CA HIS A 15 -26.46 26.22 -0.53
C HIS A 15 -27.03 27.19 0.53
N ALA A 16 -26.85 26.88 1.82
CA ALA A 16 -27.23 27.77 2.90
C ALA A 16 -26.44 29.09 2.85
N ALA A 17 -25.12 29.04 2.64
CA ALA A 17 -24.28 30.23 2.54
C ALA A 17 -24.63 31.09 1.32
N LEU A 18 -24.92 30.47 0.17
CA LEU A 18 -25.38 31.17 -1.04
C LEU A 18 -26.75 31.83 -0.84
N LEU A 19 -27.68 31.14 -0.17
CA LEU A 19 -29.00 31.69 0.17
C LEU A 19 -28.86 32.90 1.10
N ILE A 20 -28.03 32.81 2.14
CA ILE A 20 -27.73 33.95 3.04
C ILE A 20 -27.12 35.12 2.24
N GLY A 21 -26.20 34.83 1.31
CA GLY A 21 -25.60 35.83 0.44
C GLY A 21 -26.61 36.49 -0.53
N TYR A 22 -27.58 35.73 -1.02
CA TYR A 22 -28.66 36.24 -1.87
C TYR A 22 -29.62 37.15 -1.09
N VAL A 23 -30.06 36.70 0.09
CA VAL A 23 -30.92 37.46 1.00
C VAL A 23 -30.23 38.76 1.45
N ARG A 24 -28.90 38.73 1.66
CA ARG A 24 -28.08 39.92 1.96
C ARG A 24 -28.17 41.01 0.90
N ARG A 25 -28.29 40.64 -0.37
CA ARG A 25 -28.37 41.58 -1.48
C ARG A 25 -29.77 42.18 -1.64
N MET A 26 -30.80 41.54 -1.10
CA MET A 26 -32.21 41.96 -1.24
C MET A 26 -32.73 42.82 -0.07
N LEU A 27 -32.16 42.72 1.14
CA LEU A 27 -32.72 43.41 2.33
C LEU A 27 -31.85 44.57 2.87
N PRO A 28 -32.49 45.60 3.49
CA PRO A 28 -31.79 46.67 4.22
C PRO A 28 -31.01 46.14 5.43
N ALA A 29 -29.85 46.75 5.73
CA ALA A 29 -28.86 46.26 6.71
C ALA A 29 -29.43 45.95 8.11
N LYS A 30 -30.39 46.74 8.62
CA LYS A 30 -31.00 46.52 9.95
C LYS A 30 -31.92 45.30 10.01
N GLN A 31 -32.64 44.98 8.95
CA GLN A 31 -33.50 43.79 8.87
C GLN A 31 -32.68 42.54 8.53
N PHE A 32 -31.60 42.70 7.76
CA PHE A 32 -30.66 41.64 7.45
C PHE A 32 -29.94 41.11 8.70
N GLU A 33 -29.48 41.98 9.60
CA GLU A 33 -28.76 41.54 10.81
C GLU A 33 -29.65 40.73 11.77
N ALA A 34 -30.93 41.10 11.89
CA ALA A 34 -31.93 40.35 12.64
C ALA A 34 -32.28 39.01 11.96
N ALA A 35 -32.46 39.01 10.64
CA ALA A 35 -32.75 37.80 9.87
C ALA A 35 -31.57 36.81 9.85
N VAL A 36 -30.33 37.30 9.77
CA VAL A 36 -29.12 36.47 9.86
C VAL A 36 -28.95 35.90 11.26
N LYS A 37 -29.14 36.70 12.32
CA LYS A 37 -29.09 36.16 13.69
C LYS A 37 -30.13 35.06 13.89
N LEU A 38 -31.37 35.26 13.42
CA LEU A 38 -32.43 34.26 13.49
C LEU A 38 -32.15 33.02 12.63
N ALA A 39 -31.62 33.20 11.42
CA ALA A 39 -31.28 32.10 10.52
C ALA A 39 -30.06 31.31 11.00
N VAL A 40 -29.04 31.98 11.58
CA VAL A 40 -27.86 31.33 12.16
C VAL A 40 -28.21 30.59 13.44
N THR A 41 -29.09 31.13 14.29
CA THR A 41 -29.56 30.41 15.49
C THR A 41 -30.47 29.23 15.12
N ALA A 42 -31.36 29.39 14.13
CA ALA A 42 -32.18 28.29 13.62
C ALA A 42 -31.34 27.22 12.90
N ALA A 43 -30.32 27.62 12.14
CA ALA A 43 -29.39 26.70 11.49
C ALA A 43 -28.47 26.01 12.51
N ALA A 44 -28.04 26.70 13.56
CA ALA A 44 -27.26 26.10 14.65
C ALA A 44 -28.11 25.11 15.47
N ALA A 45 -29.37 25.45 15.75
CA ALA A 45 -30.32 24.54 16.39
C ALA A 45 -30.63 23.32 15.50
N GLY A 46 -30.85 23.54 14.20
CA GLY A 46 -31.08 22.47 13.22
C GLY A 46 -29.85 21.60 13.02
N ALA A 47 -28.65 22.17 12.98
CA ALA A 47 -27.39 21.43 12.92
C ALA A 47 -27.15 20.64 14.21
N ALA A 48 -27.46 21.19 15.38
CA ALA A 48 -27.39 20.48 16.65
C ALA A 48 -28.36 19.28 16.68
N LEU A 49 -29.58 19.46 16.17
CA LEU A 49 -30.61 18.40 16.06
C LEU A 49 -30.19 17.32 15.05
N LEU A 50 -29.61 17.72 13.93
CA LEU A 50 -29.11 16.80 12.90
C LEU A 50 -27.88 16.04 13.40
N VAL A 51 -26.97 16.71 14.12
CA VAL A 51 -25.83 16.06 14.77
C VAL A 51 -26.32 15.09 15.85
N THR A 52 -27.32 15.42 16.66
CA THR A 52 -27.88 14.46 17.64
C THR A 52 -28.60 13.29 16.97
N ALA A 53 -29.32 13.52 15.87
CA ALA A 53 -29.96 12.46 15.09
C ALA A 53 -28.92 11.54 14.42
N VAL A 54 -27.87 12.11 13.84
CA VAL A 54 -26.75 11.36 13.24
C VAL A 54 -25.98 10.60 14.31
N VAL A 55 -25.66 11.22 15.45
CA VAL A 55 -25.01 10.56 16.59
C VAL A 55 -25.91 9.44 17.13
N GLY A 56 -27.22 9.65 17.24
CA GLY A 56 -28.17 8.61 17.65
C GLY A 56 -28.21 7.42 16.69
N TYR A 57 -28.26 7.69 15.38
CA TYR A 57 -28.20 6.65 14.34
C TYR A 57 -26.84 5.91 14.35
N VAL A 58 -25.76 6.63 14.57
CA VAL A 58 -24.40 6.11 14.62
C VAL A 58 -24.19 5.21 15.83
N VAL A 59 -24.68 5.60 17.01
CA VAL A 59 -24.60 4.82 18.27
C VAL A 59 -25.39 3.52 18.19
N GLN A 60 -26.48 3.47 17.39
CA GLN A 60 -27.25 2.24 17.16
C GLN A 60 -26.56 1.25 16.21
N SER A 61 -25.56 1.68 15.42
CA SER A 61 -24.88 0.83 14.45
C SER A 61 -23.51 0.36 14.97
N PRO A 62 -23.24 -0.96 15.08
CA PRO A 62 -21.96 -1.48 15.58
C PRO A 62 -20.74 -1.12 14.72
N THR A 63 -20.96 -0.68 13.48
CA THR A 63 -19.93 -0.35 12.49
C THR A 63 -19.90 1.12 12.09
N PHE A 64 -20.62 2.00 12.81
CA PHE A 64 -20.79 3.42 12.44
C PHE A 64 -21.38 3.62 11.01
N GLY A 65 -21.90 2.56 10.37
CA GLY A 65 -22.31 2.55 8.96
C GLY A 65 -21.16 2.58 7.94
N TRP A 66 -19.91 2.44 8.39
CA TRP A 66 -18.71 2.37 7.54
C TRP A 66 -18.45 0.95 7.07
N THR A 67 -17.84 0.81 5.89
CA THR A 67 -17.33 -0.48 5.45
C THR A 67 -16.10 -0.86 6.30
N GLY A 68 -15.91 -2.16 6.57
CA GLY A 68 -14.82 -2.64 7.42
C GLY A 68 -13.45 -2.15 6.96
N ARG A 69 -13.20 -2.08 5.65
CA ARG A 69 -11.93 -1.59 5.07
C ARG A 69 -11.74 -0.08 5.26
N SER A 70 -12.79 0.72 5.20
CA SER A 70 -12.68 2.16 5.43
C SER A 70 -12.51 2.48 6.93
N LEU A 71 -13.16 1.70 7.81
CA LEU A 71 -13.02 1.86 9.25
C LEU A 71 -11.59 1.59 9.73
N THR A 72 -10.87 0.65 9.11
CA THR A 72 -9.47 0.38 9.44
C THR A 72 -8.52 1.54 9.13
N LEU A 73 -8.91 2.46 8.25
CA LEU A 73 -8.13 3.66 7.97
C LEU A 73 -8.29 4.74 9.04
N LEU A 74 -9.41 4.73 9.77
CA LEU A 74 -9.69 5.65 10.87
C LEU A 74 -9.24 5.08 12.21
N ASP A 75 -9.45 3.77 12.41
CA ASP A 75 -8.97 3.01 13.55
C ASP A 75 -8.07 1.86 13.07
N PRO A 76 -6.73 2.04 13.08
CA PRO A 76 -5.79 1.00 12.67
C PRO A 76 -5.83 -0.25 13.58
N THR A 77 -6.39 -0.15 14.79
CA THR A 77 -6.46 -1.28 15.72
C THR A 77 -7.65 -2.19 15.46
N TYR A 78 -8.64 -1.74 14.69
CA TYR A 78 -9.83 -2.52 14.38
C TYR A 78 -9.50 -3.76 13.53
N ALA A 79 -8.63 -3.61 12.53
CA ALA A 79 -8.28 -4.68 11.59
C ALA A 79 -7.67 -5.90 12.31
N SER A 80 -6.68 -5.65 13.17
CA SER A 80 -5.90 -6.69 13.83
C SER A 80 -6.73 -7.48 14.85
N ARG A 81 -7.78 -6.87 15.43
CA ARG A 81 -8.63 -7.51 16.43
C ARG A 81 -9.81 -8.26 15.84
N PHE A 82 -10.47 -7.69 14.83
CA PHE A 82 -11.77 -8.20 14.38
C PHE A 82 -11.75 -8.82 12.99
N VAL A 83 -10.79 -8.46 12.13
CA VAL A 83 -10.71 -8.98 10.75
C VAL A 83 -9.27 -9.37 10.38
N PRO A 84 -8.80 -10.56 10.80
CA PRO A 84 -7.43 -11.00 10.56
C PRO A 84 -7.02 -11.04 9.09
N ILE A 85 -7.98 -11.23 8.16
CA ILE A 85 -7.72 -11.24 6.71
C ILE A 85 -7.17 -9.88 6.25
N ILE A 86 -7.74 -8.76 6.71
CA ILE A 86 -7.26 -7.42 6.33
C ILE A 86 -5.87 -7.18 6.93
N ALA A 87 -5.65 -7.56 8.19
CA ALA A 87 -4.35 -7.41 8.84
C ALA A 87 -3.24 -8.30 8.25
N SER A 88 -3.61 -9.40 7.59
CA SER A 88 -2.65 -10.36 7.01
C SER A 88 -1.92 -9.84 5.76
N VAL A 89 -2.48 -8.84 5.07
CA VAL A 89 -1.84 -8.27 3.88
C VAL A 89 -0.72 -7.33 4.32
N SER A 90 0.49 -7.57 3.83
CA SER A 90 1.67 -6.75 4.15
C SER A 90 1.47 -5.27 3.79
N GLU A 91 0.74 -4.98 2.71
CA GLU A 91 0.41 -3.62 2.27
C GLU A 91 -0.43 -2.82 3.28
N HIS A 92 -1.18 -3.50 4.15
CA HIS A 92 -2.02 -2.87 5.19
C HIS A 92 -1.23 -2.46 6.44
N GLN A 93 0.05 -2.81 6.53
CA GLN A 93 0.89 -2.44 7.66
C GLN A 93 1.27 -0.96 7.63
N PRO A 94 1.56 -0.35 8.80
CA PRO A 94 2.07 1.01 8.85
C PRO A 94 3.53 1.09 8.36
N PRO A 95 3.89 2.11 7.56
CA PRO A 95 5.26 2.28 7.10
C PRO A 95 6.17 2.80 8.21
N SER A 96 7.45 2.43 8.12
CA SER A 96 8.50 2.98 8.98
C SER A 96 9.13 4.22 8.33
N TRP A 97 9.82 5.05 9.13
CA TRP A 97 10.49 6.26 8.61
C TRP A 97 11.48 5.99 7.47
N PRO A 98 12.25 4.87 7.42
CA PRO A 98 13.15 4.60 6.30
C PRO A 98 12.39 4.46 4.98
N SER A 99 11.18 3.87 4.98
CA SER A 99 10.35 3.74 3.78
C SER A 99 10.04 5.11 3.16
N TYR A 100 9.71 6.12 3.98
CA TYR A 100 9.49 7.48 3.48
C TYR A 100 10.73 8.09 2.82
N ILE A 101 11.92 7.83 3.37
CA ILE A 101 13.17 8.33 2.80
C ILE A 101 13.58 7.56 1.55
N THR A 102 13.37 6.25 1.52
CA THR A 102 13.62 5.42 0.33
C THR A 102 12.72 5.85 -0.83
N ASP A 103 11.46 6.17 -0.58
CA ASP A 103 10.50 6.43 -1.65
C ASP A 103 10.44 7.90 -2.09
N LEU A 104 10.63 8.84 -1.16
CA LEU A 104 10.50 10.28 -1.42
C LEU A 104 11.84 11.02 -1.35
N HIS A 105 12.89 10.41 -0.81
CA HIS A 105 14.23 10.99 -0.66
C HIS A 105 14.17 12.43 -0.12
N VAL A 106 14.80 13.38 -0.83
CA VAL A 106 14.83 14.80 -0.43
C VAL A 106 13.45 15.46 -0.48
N ALA A 107 12.50 14.95 -1.27
CA ALA A 107 11.16 15.52 -1.35
C ALA A 107 10.42 15.44 0.01
N ALA A 108 10.65 14.38 0.80
CA ALA A 108 10.11 14.27 2.16
C ALA A 108 10.62 15.38 3.09
N LEU A 109 11.88 15.79 2.94
CA LEU A 109 12.49 16.86 3.74
C LEU A 109 12.02 18.26 3.30
N LEU A 110 11.73 18.43 2.01
CA LEU A 110 11.27 19.70 1.44
C LEU A 110 9.76 19.93 1.60
N ALA A 111 8.97 18.87 1.80
CA ALA A 111 7.52 18.97 1.93
C ALA A 111 7.07 19.94 3.05
N PRO A 112 7.63 19.89 4.28
CA PRO A 112 7.30 20.85 5.34
C PRO A 112 7.63 22.30 4.97
N ALA A 113 8.74 22.54 4.27
CA ALA A 113 9.10 23.86 3.78
C ALA A 113 8.08 24.39 2.75
N GLY A 114 7.57 23.51 1.89
CA GLY A 114 6.49 23.83 0.94
C GLY A 114 5.19 24.21 1.62
N ILE A 115 4.82 23.51 2.70
CA ILE A 115 3.63 23.84 3.52
C ILE A 115 3.77 25.26 4.10
N ILE A 116 4.94 25.58 4.68
CA ILE A 116 5.22 26.92 5.23
C ILE A 116 5.15 27.99 4.12
N GLY A 117 5.66 27.71 2.93
CA GLY A 117 5.55 28.59 1.75
C GLY A 117 4.10 28.87 1.35
N CYS A 118 3.25 27.82 1.36
CA CYS A 118 1.83 27.94 1.07
C CYS A 118 1.07 28.80 2.10
N PHE A 119 1.45 28.76 3.38
CA PHE A 119 0.84 29.58 4.42
C PHE A 119 1.19 31.08 4.33
N LYS A 120 2.27 31.45 3.64
CA LYS A 120 2.62 32.86 3.44
C LYS A 120 1.74 33.54 2.40
N ASN A 121 1.32 32.80 1.37
CA ASN A 121 0.44 33.28 0.32
C ASN A 121 -0.82 32.41 0.24
N LEU A 122 -1.80 32.70 1.11
CA LEU A 122 -3.08 32.00 1.10
C LEU A 122 -3.88 32.36 -0.17
N THR A 123 -3.66 31.56 -1.22
CA THR A 123 -4.57 31.44 -2.35
C THR A 123 -5.49 30.24 -2.14
N ASN A 124 -6.65 30.22 -2.79
CA ASN A 124 -7.57 29.08 -2.73
C ASN A 124 -6.89 27.76 -3.16
N GLY A 125 -5.97 27.83 -4.14
CA GLY A 125 -5.18 26.68 -4.58
C GLY A 125 -4.16 26.21 -3.54
N ALA A 126 -3.45 27.15 -2.88
CA ALA A 126 -2.52 26.82 -1.80
C ALA A 126 -3.24 26.17 -0.60
N LEU A 127 -4.44 26.65 -0.26
CA LEU A 127 -5.25 26.06 0.81
C LEU A 127 -5.64 24.61 0.50
N PHE A 128 -6.06 24.33 -0.74
CA PHE A 128 -6.35 22.97 -1.18
C PHE A 128 -5.12 22.06 -1.09
N LEU A 129 -3.96 22.54 -1.56
CA LEU A 129 -2.71 21.78 -1.53
C LEU A 129 -2.27 21.44 -0.10
N VAL A 130 -2.39 22.38 0.83
CA VAL A 130 -2.09 22.15 2.26
C VAL A 130 -3.04 21.12 2.86
N LEU A 131 -4.35 21.25 2.62
CA LEU A 131 -5.33 20.29 3.11
C LEU A 131 -5.08 18.88 2.55
N TYR A 132 -4.77 18.79 1.26
CA TYR A 132 -4.42 17.53 0.60
C TYR A 132 -3.15 16.91 1.20
N GLY A 133 -2.08 17.70 1.36
CA GLY A 133 -0.82 17.24 1.94
C GLY A 133 -0.96 16.73 3.37
N VAL A 134 -1.62 17.49 4.26
CA VAL A 134 -1.82 17.08 5.67
C VAL A 134 -2.64 15.80 5.76
N THR A 135 -3.71 15.71 4.96
CA THR A 135 -4.57 14.52 4.92
C THR A 135 -3.83 13.30 4.37
N ALA A 136 -3.03 13.48 3.31
CA ALA A 136 -2.24 12.42 2.69
C ALA A 136 -1.14 11.89 3.63
N VAL A 137 -0.47 12.77 4.39
CA VAL A 137 0.54 12.37 5.39
C VAL A 137 -0.07 11.52 6.50
N TYR A 138 -1.28 11.85 6.96
CA TYR A 138 -1.99 11.02 7.94
C TYR A 138 -2.28 9.62 7.39
N PHE A 139 -2.88 9.54 6.20
CA PHE A 139 -3.26 8.27 5.59
C PHE A 139 -2.06 7.40 5.19
N SER A 140 -0.97 8.00 4.70
CA SER A 140 0.27 7.26 4.47
C SER A 140 0.86 6.72 5.77
N GLY A 141 0.69 7.43 6.90
CA GLY A 141 1.13 6.98 8.22
C GLY A 141 0.40 5.73 8.71
N VAL A 142 -0.85 5.54 8.29
CA VAL A 142 -1.67 4.39 8.66
C VAL A 142 -1.35 3.15 7.81
N MET A 143 -1.11 3.32 6.51
CA MET A 143 -0.98 2.21 5.58
C MET A 143 0.09 2.47 4.50
N VAL A 144 1.02 1.52 4.29
CA VAL A 144 2.11 1.64 3.30
C VAL A 144 1.58 1.94 1.90
N ARG A 145 0.51 1.29 1.46
CA ARG A 145 -0.07 1.50 0.11
C ARG A 145 -0.53 2.94 -0.14
N LEU A 146 -0.94 3.66 0.90
CA LEU A 146 -1.41 5.05 0.77
C LEU A 146 -0.26 6.05 0.59
N MET A 147 1.00 5.59 0.68
CA MET A 147 2.15 6.37 0.27
C MET A 147 2.10 6.78 -1.22
N LEU A 148 1.43 5.98 -2.07
CA LEU A 148 1.17 6.35 -3.47
C LEU A 148 0.35 7.65 -3.58
N VAL A 149 -0.56 7.90 -2.64
CA VAL A 149 -1.39 9.12 -2.61
C VAL A 149 -0.59 10.30 -2.03
N LEU A 150 0.35 10.04 -1.12
CA LEU A 150 1.25 11.07 -0.60
C LEU A 150 2.24 11.58 -1.66
N ALA A 151 2.70 10.73 -2.58
CA ALA A 151 3.74 11.09 -3.54
C ALA A 151 3.39 12.35 -4.38
N PRO A 152 2.21 12.45 -5.04
CA PRO A 152 1.84 13.67 -5.76
C PRO A 152 1.77 14.93 -4.89
N ALA A 153 1.23 14.82 -3.66
CA ALA A 153 1.18 15.94 -2.72
C ALA A 153 2.58 16.44 -2.38
N THR A 154 3.48 15.52 -2.05
CA THR A 154 4.87 15.80 -1.69
C THR A 154 5.64 16.41 -2.86
N CYS A 155 5.45 15.91 -4.09
CA CYS A 155 6.07 16.49 -5.28
C CYS A 155 5.64 17.94 -5.52
N CYS A 156 4.34 18.26 -5.38
CA CYS A 156 3.85 19.62 -5.50
C CYS A 156 4.41 20.55 -4.40
N LEU A 157 4.38 20.11 -3.13
CA LEU A 157 4.89 20.89 -2.00
C LEU A 157 6.41 21.11 -2.09
N ALA A 158 7.17 20.07 -2.40
CA ALA A 158 8.61 20.17 -2.62
C ALA A 158 8.93 21.07 -3.82
N GLY A 159 8.14 20.99 -4.90
CA GLY A 159 8.27 21.86 -6.08
C GLY A 159 8.07 23.35 -5.74
N VAL A 160 7.06 23.68 -4.93
CA VAL A 160 6.84 25.05 -4.43
C VAL A 160 8.05 25.52 -3.61
N ALA A 161 8.55 24.68 -2.69
CA ALA A 161 9.70 25.01 -1.87
C ALA A 161 10.96 25.27 -2.72
N VAL A 162 11.28 24.37 -3.66
CA VAL A 162 12.44 24.52 -4.55
C VAL A 162 12.29 25.74 -5.44
N SER A 163 11.10 26.00 -5.98
CA SER A 163 10.84 27.18 -6.81
C SER A 163 11.05 28.49 -6.04
N ASP A 164 10.56 28.57 -4.80
CA ASP A 164 10.75 29.74 -3.95
C ASP A 164 12.22 29.96 -3.61
N ILE A 165 12.95 28.90 -3.27
CA ILE A 165 14.39 28.99 -2.97
C ILE A 165 15.17 29.41 -4.24
N LEU A 166 14.89 28.81 -5.39
CA LEU A 166 15.55 29.16 -6.65
C LEU A 166 15.25 30.60 -7.08
N ASN A 167 14.01 31.07 -6.96
CA ASN A 167 13.63 32.45 -7.27
C ASN A 167 14.42 33.44 -6.39
N THR A 168 14.51 33.13 -5.10
CA THR A 168 15.25 33.91 -4.11
C THR A 168 16.75 33.97 -4.49
N LEU A 169 17.38 32.84 -4.76
CA LEU A 169 18.81 32.76 -5.13
C LEU A 169 19.09 33.47 -6.46
N CYS A 170 18.27 33.25 -7.49
CA CYS A 170 18.42 33.88 -8.79
C CYS A 170 18.24 35.41 -8.73
N CYS A 171 17.31 35.93 -7.91
CA CYS A 171 17.14 37.36 -7.72
C CYS A 171 18.35 37.99 -7.01
N SER A 172 18.93 37.31 -6.01
CA SER A 172 20.20 37.73 -5.37
C SER A 172 21.36 37.76 -6.34
N LEU A 173 21.50 36.73 -7.19
CA LEU A 173 22.54 36.68 -8.22
C LEU A 173 22.39 37.80 -9.25
N LYS A 174 21.16 38.10 -9.69
CA LYS A 174 20.87 39.23 -10.60
C LYS A 174 21.16 40.58 -9.96
N ALA A 175 20.79 40.80 -8.70
CA ALA A 175 21.07 42.02 -7.95
C ALA A 175 22.57 42.29 -7.76
N HIS A 176 23.40 41.26 -7.94
CA HIS A 176 24.83 41.30 -7.76
C HIS A 176 25.64 41.06 -9.04
N GLY A 177 24.98 40.84 -10.18
CA GLY A 177 25.65 40.69 -11.47
C GLY A 177 26.29 42.02 -11.92
N PRO A 178 27.48 42.00 -12.54
CA PRO A 178 27.98 43.17 -13.25
C PRO A 178 27.06 43.41 -14.46
N THR A 179 26.81 44.67 -14.80
CA THR A 179 26.38 45.04 -16.15
C THR A 179 27.38 44.38 -17.10
N LEU A 180 26.94 43.33 -17.81
CA LEU A 180 27.75 42.62 -18.78
C LEU A 180 27.88 43.54 -19.99
N THR A 181 28.78 44.51 -19.91
CA THR A 181 29.21 45.30 -21.06
C THR A 181 29.99 44.37 -21.97
N LEU A 182 29.30 43.79 -22.96
CA LEU A 182 29.93 43.25 -24.15
C LEU A 182 30.78 44.39 -24.77
N PRO A 183 32.07 44.16 -25.09
CA PRO A 183 32.87 45.18 -25.74
C PRO A 183 32.30 45.37 -27.15
N GLY A 184 31.72 46.54 -27.43
CA GLY A 184 31.38 46.95 -28.80
C GLY A 184 30.03 47.60 -29.07
N VAL A 185 29.19 47.91 -28.07
CA VAL A 185 27.98 48.72 -28.31
C VAL A 185 28.04 49.98 -27.43
N PRO A 186 28.06 51.19 -28.02
CA PRO A 186 28.20 52.42 -27.25
C PRO A 186 27.01 52.57 -26.29
N ALA A 187 27.35 52.84 -25.02
CA ALA A 187 26.42 53.17 -23.98
C ALA A 187 25.62 54.42 -24.37
N ALA A 188 24.31 54.28 -24.52
CA ALA A 188 23.42 55.44 -24.63
C ALA A 188 23.45 56.18 -23.28
N ALA A 189 24.12 57.32 -23.29
CA ALA A 189 24.23 58.23 -22.18
C ALA A 189 22.85 58.63 -21.67
N ALA A 190 22.64 58.48 -20.36
CA ALA A 190 21.60 59.18 -19.65
C ALA A 190 22.13 60.59 -19.35
N GLU A 191 21.51 61.62 -19.93
CA GLU A 191 21.68 63.00 -19.48
C GLU A 191 20.52 63.42 -18.55
N PRO A 192 20.77 64.35 -17.59
CA PRO A 192 19.89 64.63 -16.47
C PRO A 192 18.91 65.78 -16.75
N GLY A 193 17.83 65.82 -15.96
CA GLY A 193 16.67 66.67 -16.22
C GLY A 193 16.87 68.17 -16.01
N ALA A 194 15.90 68.95 -16.51
CA ALA A 194 15.62 70.32 -16.11
C ALA A 194 14.15 70.68 -16.39
N SER A 195 13.63 71.58 -15.57
CA SER A 195 12.25 71.99 -15.39
C SER A 195 11.74 73.08 -16.36
N ASP A 196 10.44 73.31 -16.24
CA ASP A 196 9.70 74.58 -16.41
C ASP A 196 9.00 74.94 -17.73
N ALA A 197 7.68 75.11 -17.54
CA ALA A 197 6.82 76.24 -17.93
C ALA A 197 6.55 76.56 -19.42
N GLY A 198 5.26 76.80 -19.71
CA GLY A 198 4.86 77.88 -20.63
C GLY A 198 3.90 77.51 -21.77
N ALA A 199 2.61 77.71 -21.50
CA ALA A 199 1.53 78.21 -22.38
C ALA A 199 1.68 78.27 -23.92
N GLY A 200 0.65 77.81 -24.63
CA GLY A 200 0.40 78.17 -26.03
C GLY A 200 -0.71 77.37 -26.75
N THR A 201 -1.98 77.71 -26.50
CA THR A 201 -3.15 77.42 -27.37
C THR A 201 -3.03 78.18 -28.72
N PRO A 202 -3.81 77.92 -29.82
CA PRO A 202 -5.21 77.44 -29.82
C PRO A 202 -5.72 76.57 -31.03
N TYR A 203 -6.88 75.91 -30.82
CA TYR A 203 -8.08 75.74 -31.71
C TYR A 203 -7.91 75.34 -33.21
N LYS A 204 -8.67 74.43 -33.87
CA LYS A 204 -10.10 74.04 -33.95
C LYS A 204 -10.13 72.65 -34.64
N GLY A 205 -11.13 71.78 -34.58
CA GLY A 205 -12.47 71.78 -34.01
C GLY A 205 -13.08 70.37 -34.22
N GLY A 206 -13.84 69.85 -33.26
CA GLY A 206 -15.21 69.43 -33.53
C GLY A 206 -15.63 68.30 -32.58
N LYS A 207 -16.54 68.59 -31.66
CA LYS A 207 -17.32 67.64 -30.84
C LYS A 207 -18.68 67.38 -31.53
N PRO A 208 -19.58 66.50 -31.03
CA PRO A 208 -19.49 65.48 -29.96
C PRO A 208 -20.10 64.11 -30.37
N ALA A 209 -19.93 63.06 -29.56
CA ALA A 209 -21.04 62.26 -28.98
C ALA A 209 -20.50 61.01 -28.27
N ALA A 210 -21.16 60.69 -27.17
CA ALA A 210 -20.70 59.80 -26.12
C ALA A 210 -21.22 58.35 -26.27
N ARG A 211 -20.37 57.43 -25.80
CA ARG A 211 -20.67 56.27 -24.93
C ARG A 211 -21.79 55.30 -25.32
N ARG A 212 -21.37 54.07 -25.62
CA ARG A 212 -21.62 52.79 -24.89
C ARG A 212 -21.20 51.68 -25.87
N GLY A 213 -20.27 50.78 -25.58
CA GLY A 213 -20.13 49.97 -24.38
C GLY A 213 -20.43 48.53 -24.78
N GLY A 214 -19.40 47.74 -25.08
CA GLY A 214 -19.51 46.31 -25.34
C GLY A 214 -18.32 45.76 -26.13
N LYS A 215 -17.44 45.01 -25.45
CA LYS A 215 -16.54 43.99 -26.02
C LYS A 215 -15.96 43.23 -24.81
N GLY A 216 -16.21 41.94 -24.63
CA GLY A 216 -16.14 40.91 -25.68
C GLY A 216 -14.69 40.47 -25.75
N VAL A 217 -14.39 39.47 -24.93
CA VAL A 217 -13.11 38.81 -24.71
C VAL A 217 -12.55 38.28 -26.02
N SER A 218 -11.28 38.58 -26.30
CA SER A 218 -10.42 37.76 -27.15
C SER A 218 -8.96 37.98 -26.76
N ASP A 219 -8.28 36.85 -26.58
CA ASP A 219 -6.84 36.66 -26.43
C ASP A 219 -5.96 37.64 -27.20
N ALA A 220 -4.85 38.03 -26.57
CA ALA A 220 -3.56 38.18 -27.22
C ALA A 220 -2.48 37.99 -26.15
N GLY A 221 -1.55 37.07 -26.42
CA GLY A 221 -0.45 36.73 -25.53
C GLY A 221 0.46 37.92 -25.28
N ASP A 222 0.74 38.16 -24.00
CA ASP A 222 1.81 39.03 -23.57
C ASP A 222 2.99 38.20 -23.08
N GLY A 223 4.16 38.59 -23.59
CA GLY A 223 5.43 37.88 -23.49
C GLY A 223 5.90 37.58 -22.08
N ALA A 224 6.76 36.57 -22.03
CA ALA A 224 7.48 36.07 -20.86
C ALA A 224 8.30 37.16 -20.14
N GLY A 225 7.64 38.01 -19.37
CA GLY A 225 8.23 38.69 -18.22
C GLY A 225 8.08 37.78 -17.02
N LEU A 226 9.19 37.26 -16.48
CA LEU A 226 9.24 36.54 -15.20
C LEU A 226 8.45 37.36 -14.16
N SER A 227 7.23 36.95 -13.85
CA SER A 227 6.45 37.54 -12.77
C SER A 227 7.27 37.35 -11.50
N LYS A 228 7.61 38.45 -10.82
CA LYS A 228 8.29 38.42 -9.52
C LYS A 228 7.56 37.41 -8.64
N GLY A 229 8.22 36.30 -8.31
CA GLY A 229 7.68 35.31 -7.41
C GLY A 229 7.38 35.93 -6.04
N PRO A 230 6.51 35.33 -5.23
CA PRO A 230 5.89 35.96 -4.06
C PRO A 230 6.85 36.29 -2.90
N PHE A 231 8.13 35.94 -3.04
CA PHE A 231 9.15 36.03 -2.00
C PHE A 231 9.97 37.31 -2.00
N VAL A 232 9.82 38.17 -3.03
CA VAL A 232 10.46 39.50 -3.05
C VAL A 232 9.50 40.50 -2.43
N SER A 233 9.45 40.53 -1.10
CA SER A 233 8.84 41.64 -0.36
C SER A 233 9.57 42.94 -0.69
N LYS A 234 8.91 44.08 -0.43
CA LYS A 234 9.43 45.43 -0.68
C LYS A 234 10.71 45.77 0.13
N GLU A 235 11.11 44.90 1.06
CA GLU A 235 12.27 45.00 1.95
C GLU A 235 13.16 43.75 1.82
N TRP A 236 13.64 43.46 0.61
CA TRP A 236 14.48 42.30 0.37
C TRP A 236 15.96 42.70 0.26
N ASN A 237 16.78 42.27 1.22
CA ASN A 237 18.23 42.44 1.16
C ASN A 237 18.84 41.29 0.34
N PRO A 238 19.66 41.58 -0.69
CA PRO A 238 20.32 40.54 -1.46
C PRO A 238 21.31 39.75 -0.58
N LEU A 239 21.28 38.43 -0.71
CA LEU A 239 22.22 37.52 -0.07
C LEU A 239 23.63 37.77 -0.64
N PRO A 240 24.70 37.63 0.18
CA PRO A 240 26.06 37.75 -0.31
C PRO A 240 26.31 36.84 -1.52
N LYS A 241 27.05 37.33 -2.53
CA LYS A 241 27.27 36.63 -3.82
C LYS A 241 27.74 35.18 -3.66
N ALA A 242 28.66 34.94 -2.72
CA ALA A 242 29.19 33.61 -2.43
C ALA A 242 28.11 32.65 -1.89
N VAL A 243 27.20 33.15 -1.05
CA VAL A 243 26.09 32.36 -0.48
C VAL A 243 25.04 32.08 -1.53
N ALA A 244 24.71 33.05 -2.39
CA ALA A 244 23.74 32.87 -3.46
C ALA A 244 24.23 31.86 -4.52
N PHE A 245 25.50 31.94 -4.93
CA PHE A 245 26.10 30.98 -5.85
C PHE A 245 26.26 29.59 -5.23
N GLY A 246 26.74 29.50 -3.99
CA GLY A 246 26.87 28.24 -3.26
C GLY A 246 25.52 27.56 -3.02
N GLY A 247 24.47 28.33 -2.68
CA GLY A 247 23.11 27.83 -2.52
C GLY A 247 22.53 27.30 -3.83
N PHE A 248 22.76 27.99 -4.95
CA PHE A 248 22.30 27.54 -6.27
C PHE A 248 22.99 26.23 -6.67
N ALA A 249 24.32 26.16 -6.55
CA ALA A 249 25.07 24.95 -6.81
C ALA A 249 24.63 23.78 -5.90
N GLY A 250 24.37 24.06 -4.62
CA GLY A 250 23.87 23.06 -3.66
C GLY A 250 22.53 22.45 -4.05
N ILE A 251 21.58 23.26 -4.55
CA ILE A 251 20.29 22.75 -5.05
C ILE A 251 20.47 21.89 -6.29
N VAL A 252 21.34 22.31 -7.22
CA VAL A 252 21.63 21.50 -8.42
C VAL A 252 22.20 20.14 -8.02
N VAL A 253 23.17 20.10 -7.10
CA VAL A 253 23.73 18.84 -6.58
C VAL A 253 22.65 17.97 -5.93
N LEU A 254 21.78 18.57 -5.13
CA LEU A 254 20.68 17.89 -4.46
C LEU A 254 19.66 17.29 -5.46
N LEU A 255 19.35 17.99 -6.55
CA LEU A 255 18.50 17.47 -7.63
C LEU A 255 19.16 16.32 -8.41
N VAL A 256 20.47 16.39 -8.63
CA VAL A 256 21.25 15.30 -9.24
C VAL A 256 21.23 14.06 -8.33
N MET A 257 21.48 14.24 -7.03
CA MET A 257 21.42 13.16 -6.04
C MET A 257 20.02 12.53 -5.98
N TYR A 258 18.96 13.35 -6.00
CA TYR A 258 17.58 12.87 -6.08
C TYR A 258 17.34 11.99 -7.30
N THR A 259 17.83 12.42 -8.47
CA THR A 259 17.68 11.65 -9.72
C THR A 259 18.42 10.31 -9.66
N ILE A 260 19.66 10.31 -9.17
CA ILE A 260 20.46 9.09 -9.01
C ILE A 260 19.77 8.12 -8.04
N HIS A 261 19.27 8.63 -6.90
CA HIS A 261 18.52 7.83 -5.93
C HIS A 261 17.27 7.22 -6.54
N CYS A 262 16.45 8.00 -7.25
CA CYS A 262 15.24 7.49 -7.90
C CYS A 262 15.55 6.38 -8.92
N ILE A 263 16.60 6.53 -9.72
CA ILE A 263 17.03 5.52 -10.68
C ILE A 263 17.51 4.26 -9.96
N GLY A 264 18.36 4.41 -8.94
CA GLY A 264 18.91 3.28 -8.17
C GLY A 264 17.82 2.48 -7.45
N VAL A 265 16.93 3.15 -6.71
CA VAL A 265 15.82 2.49 -6.01
C VAL A 265 14.86 1.81 -6.98
N SER A 266 14.57 2.43 -8.13
CA SER A 266 13.70 1.81 -9.14
C SER A 266 14.33 0.55 -9.75
N ALA A 267 15.62 0.57 -10.03
CA ALA A 267 16.35 -0.56 -10.62
C ALA A 267 16.52 -1.72 -9.62
N ASP A 268 16.94 -1.42 -8.39
CA ASP A 268 17.37 -2.46 -7.46
C ASP A 268 16.23 -3.01 -6.58
N MET A 269 15.25 -2.18 -6.21
CA MET A 269 14.22 -2.56 -5.24
C MET A 269 12.87 -2.88 -5.89
N TYR A 270 12.45 -2.07 -6.87
CA TYR A 270 11.11 -2.17 -7.44
C TYR A 270 11.03 -3.01 -8.72
N SER A 271 12.14 -3.17 -9.45
CA SER A 271 12.18 -3.93 -10.72
C SER A 271 12.48 -5.41 -10.50
N ALA A 272 11.71 -6.08 -9.63
CA ALA A 272 11.87 -7.51 -9.33
C ALA A 272 10.59 -8.30 -9.65
N PRO A 273 10.63 -9.28 -10.58
CA PRO A 273 9.48 -10.13 -10.87
C PRO A 273 9.18 -11.08 -9.71
N SER A 274 7.89 -11.30 -9.42
CA SER A 274 7.43 -12.18 -8.34
C SER A 274 7.10 -13.61 -8.76
N ILE A 275 7.01 -13.86 -10.09
CA ILE A 275 6.73 -15.19 -10.67
C ILE A 275 8.04 -15.95 -10.91
N VAL A 276 9.04 -15.24 -11.43
CA VAL A 276 10.35 -15.78 -11.77
C VAL A 276 11.34 -15.23 -10.75
N LEU A 277 11.89 -16.08 -9.89
CA LEU A 277 12.82 -15.63 -8.86
C LEU A 277 14.24 -15.64 -9.41
N GLN A 278 15.05 -14.67 -8.99
CA GLN A 278 16.44 -14.55 -9.42
C GLN A 278 17.35 -14.57 -8.20
N SER A 279 18.41 -15.37 -8.27
CA SER A 279 19.52 -15.35 -7.31
C SER A 279 20.80 -15.00 -8.04
N HIS A 280 21.64 -14.23 -7.38
CA HIS A 280 22.98 -13.91 -7.87
C HIS A 280 23.93 -15.04 -7.51
N ASN A 281 24.67 -15.53 -8.49
CA ASN A 281 25.78 -16.44 -8.29
C ASN A 281 27.04 -15.64 -7.89
N ARG A 282 28.04 -16.34 -7.36
CA ARG A 282 29.33 -15.75 -6.94
C ARG A 282 30.12 -15.14 -8.11
N ASP A 283 29.86 -15.59 -9.32
CA ASP A 283 30.49 -15.13 -10.57
C ASP A 283 29.77 -13.92 -11.21
N GLY A 284 28.70 -13.42 -10.58
CA GLY A 284 27.88 -12.33 -11.10
C GLY A 284 26.83 -12.75 -12.14
N SER A 285 26.75 -14.05 -12.48
CA SER A 285 25.64 -14.56 -13.27
C SER A 285 24.35 -14.68 -12.45
N PHE A 286 23.20 -14.64 -13.11
CA PHE A 286 21.91 -14.86 -12.48
C PHE A 286 21.49 -16.31 -12.65
N TYR A 287 21.13 -16.97 -11.54
CA TYR A 287 20.39 -18.21 -11.57
C TYR A 287 18.90 -17.91 -11.43
N VAL A 288 18.11 -18.41 -12.37
CA VAL A 288 16.68 -18.14 -12.47
C VAL A 288 15.91 -19.36 -11.99
N PHE A 289 15.06 -19.17 -10.99
CA PHE A 289 14.11 -20.17 -10.54
C PHE A 289 12.74 -19.91 -11.18
N ASP A 290 12.29 -20.84 -12.01
CA ASP A 290 11.01 -20.75 -12.71
C ASP A 290 10.02 -21.86 -12.30
N ASP A 291 10.13 -22.30 -11.05
CA ASP A 291 9.32 -23.37 -10.47
C ASP A 291 7.81 -23.05 -10.50
N PHE A 292 7.41 -21.80 -10.31
CA PHE A 292 5.99 -21.41 -10.39
C PHE A 292 5.39 -21.73 -11.76
N ARG A 293 6.07 -21.34 -12.85
CA ARG A 293 5.56 -21.58 -14.20
C ARG A 293 5.61 -23.05 -14.56
N GLU A 294 6.65 -23.78 -14.11
CA GLU A 294 6.74 -25.23 -14.27
C GLU A 294 5.51 -25.93 -13.69
N VAL A 295 5.16 -25.60 -12.44
CA VAL A 295 4.06 -26.23 -11.70
C VAL A 295 2.70 -25.87 -12.31
N TYR A 296 2.49 -24.59 -12.66
CA TYR A 296 1.26 -24.17 -13.33
C TYR A 296 1.11 -24.79 -14.73
N ALA A 297 2.21 -24.94 -15.49
CA ALA A 297 2.20 -25.64 -16.76
C ALA A 297 1.88 -27.13 -16.59
N TRP A 298 2.44 -27.78 -15.56
CA TRP A 298 2.12 -29.17 -15.23
C TRP A 298 0.63 -29.33 -14.93
N LEU A 299 0.05 -28.47 -14.09
CA LEU A 299 -1.39 -28.48 -13.79
C LEU A 299 -2.22 -28.32 -15.06
N ARG A 300 -1.83 -27.39 -15.95
CA ARG A 300 -2.55 -27.13 -17.19
C ARG A 300 -2.56 -28.30 -18.18
N HIS A 301 -1.46 -29.05 -18.25
CA HIS A 301 -1.30 -30.11 -19.27
C HIS A 301 -1.59 -31.52 -18.76
N ASN A 302 -1.53 -31.76 -17.44
CA ASN A 302 -1.62 -33.11 -16.86
C ASN A 302 -2.86 -33.36 -16.00
N THR A 303 -3.73 -32.35 -15.83
CA THR A 303 -5.00 -32.50 -15.10
C THR A 303 -6.20 -32.31 -16.03
N HIS A 304 -7.38 -32.81 -15.64
CA HIS A 304 -8.62 -32.57 -16.36
C HIS A 304 -9.00 -31.08 -16.36
N GLU A 305 -9.69 -30.58 -17.38
CA GLU A 305 -10.05 -29.15 -17.47
C GLU A 305 -10.95 -28.69 -16.31
N ASP A 306 -11.88 -29.54 -15.89
CA ASP A 306 -12.78 -29.29 -14.75
C ASP A 306 -12.14 -29.56 -13.38
N ALA A 307 -10.85 -29.92 -13.32
CA ALA A 307 -10.19 -30.27 -12.08
C ALA A 307 -10.19 -29.07 -11.11
N LYS A 308 -10.63 -29.34 -9.88
CA LYS A 308 -10.70 -28.34 -8.80
C LYS A 308 -9.46 -28.38 -7.94
N ILE A 309 -8.79 -27.24 -7.86
CA ILE A 309 -7.54 -27.07 -7.15
C ILE A 309 -7.78 -26.23 -5.90
N ALA A 310 -7.22 -26.67 -4.76
CA ALA A 310 -7.16 -25.88 -3.55
C ALA A 310 -5.74 -25.38 -3.28
N SER A 311 -5.63 -24.10 -2.97
CA SER A 311 -4.40 -23.42 -2.55
C SER A 311 -4.75 -22.35 -1.53
N TRP A 312 -3.73 -21.72 -0.94
CA TRP A 312 -3.94 -20.47 -0.23
C TRP A 312 -4.43 -19.37 -1.18
N TRP A 313 -5.14 -18.38 -0.62
CA TRP A 313 -5.84 -17.36 -1.42
C TRP A 313 -4.88 -16.44 -2.20
N ASP A 314 -3.62 -16.31 -1.78
CA ASP A 314 -2.60 -15.51 -2.46
C ASP A 314 -2.36 -15.93 -3.93
N TYR A 315 -2.58 -17.21 -4.24
CA TYR A 315 -2.20 -17.82 -5.51
C TYR A 315 -3.38 -17.99 -6.48
N GLY A 316 -4.59 -17.55 -6.10
CA GLY A 316 -5.82 -17.83 -6.85
C GLY A 316 -5.83 -17.25 -8.26
N TYR A 317 -5.46 -15.97 -8.40
CA TYR A 317 -5.35 -15.34 -9.73
C TYR A 317 -4.26 -15.96 -10.60
N GLN A 318 -3.10 -16.28 -10.00
CA GLN A 318 -1.99 -16.90 -10.74
C GLN A 318 -2.38 -18.27 -11.28
N THR A 319 -3.02 -19.10 -10.44
CA THR A 319 -3.48 -20.43 -10.83
C THR A 319 -4.51 -20.34 -11.95
N THR A 320 -5.48 -19.44 -11.84
CA THR A 320 -6.51 -19.25 -12.87
C THR A 320 -5.89 -18.78 -14.19
N ALA A 321 -4.99 -17.79 -14.14
CA ALA A 321 -4.41 -17.20 -15.34
C ALA A 321 -3.40 -18.12 -16.05
N MET A 322 -2.56 -18.84 -15.29
CA MET A 322 -1.47 -19.66 -15.86
C MET A 322 -1.86 -21.11 -16.04
N ALA A 323 -2.45 -21.73 -15.00
CA ALA A 323 -2.84 -23.14 -15.03
C ALA A 323 -4.18 -23.36 -15.74
N ASN A 324 -5.03 -22.32 -15.87
CA ASN A 324 -6.37 -22.40 -16.46
C ASN A 324 -7.21 -23.53 -15.83
N ARG A 325 -7.38 -23.48 -14.51
CA ARG A 325 -8.12 -24.47 -13.71
C ARG A 325 -9.01 -23.79 -12.68
N THR A 326 -10.03 -24.54 -12.23
CA THR A 326 -10.96 -24.05 -11.21
C THR A 326 -10.27 -24.01 -9.86
N ILE A 327 -10.26 -22.84 -9.21
CA ILE A 327 -9.73 -22.66 -7.86
C ILE A 327 -10.87 -22.52 -6.84
N ILE A 328 -10.68 -23.08 -5.65
CA ILE A 328 -11.66 -22.95 -4.55
C ILE A 328 -11.64 -21.55 -3.94
N VAL A 329 -10.47 -20.90 -3.83
CA VAL A 329 -10.31 -19.61 -3.15
C VAL A 329 -9.47 -18.65 -3.99
N ASP A 330 -9.81 -17.37 -3.93
CA ASP A 330 -9.27 -16.28 -4.74
C ASP A 330 -8.81 -15.08 -3.87
N ASN A 331 -7.80 -14.37 -4.35
CA ASN A 331 -7.27 -13.08 -3.92
C ASN A 331 -8.32 -11.95 -3.74
N ASN A 332 -9.49 -12.00 -4.37
CA ASN A 332 -10.53 -10.97 -4.12
C ASN A 332 -11.08 -11.00 -2.69
N THR A 333 -11.05 -12.16 -2.02
CA THR A 333 -11.40 -12.34 -0.61
C THR A 333 -12.80 -11.90 -0.14
N TRP A 334 -13.78 -11.82 -1.06
CA TRP A 334 -15.14 -11.36 -0.73
C TRP A 334 -15.91 -12.29 0.22
N ASN A 335 -15.62 -13.60 0.20
CA ASN A 335 -16.24 -14.59 1.10
C ASN A 335 -15.21 -15.14 2.11
N THR A 336 -15.17 -14.53 3.29
CA THR A 336 -14.22 -14.85 4.35
C THR A 336 -14.43 -16.24 4.96
N SER A 337 -15.67 -16.73 5.00
CA SER A 337 -16.00 -18.05 5.53
C SER A 337 -15.44 -19.17 4.65
N HIS A 338 -15.41 -18.94 3.34
CA HIS A 338 -14.85 -19.92 2.40
C HIS A 338 -13.32 -20.02 2.55
N ILE A 339 -12.62 -18.89 2.69
CA ILE A 339 -11.18 -18.86 2.99
C ILE A 339 -10.90 -19.56 4.33
N ALA A 340 -11.71 -19.27 5.36
CA ALA A 340 -11.57 -19.89 6.67
C ALA A 340 -11.74 -21.42 6.61
N THR A 341 -12.55 -21.94 5.67
CA THR A 341 -12.70 -23.39 5.46
C THR A 341 -11.42 -24.03 4.92
N VAL A 342 -10.76 -23.38 3.96
CA VAL A 342 -9.45 -23.85 3.45
C VAL A 342 -8.35 -23.70 4.51
N GLY A 343 -8.32 -22.59 5.25
CA GLY A 343 -7.41 -22.42 6.39
C GLY A 343 -7.63 -23.49 7.47
N ARG A 344 -8.90 -23.84 7.75
CA ARG A 344 -9.27 -24.94 8.64
C ARG A 344 -8.77 -26.29 8.14
N ALA A 345 -8.88 -26.57 6.84
CA ALA A 345 -8.37 -27.80 6.25
C ALA A 345 -6.84 -27.89 6.39
N MET A 346 -6.11 -26.83 6.03
CA MET A 346 -4.64 -26.79 6.11
C MET A 346 -4.11 -26.91 7.55
N ALA A 347 -4.83 -26.35 8.53
CA ALA A 347 -4.43 -26.38 9.94
C ALA A 347 -4.87 -27.66 10.68
N SER A 348 -5.79 -28.44 10.12
CA SER A 348 -6.32 -29.66 10.74
C SER A 348 -5.42 -30.88 10.50
N PRO A 349 -5.55 -31.95 11.32
CA PRO A 349 -4.93 -33.23 11.02
C PRO A 349 -5.44 -33.81 9.68
N GLU A 350 -4.57 -34.58 9.02
CA GLU A 350 -4.76 -35.11 7.67
C GLU A 350 -6.15 -35.74 7.41
N ALA A 351 -6.65 -36.58 8.31
CA ALA A 351 -7.94 -37.27 8.14
C ALA A 351 -9.14 -36.30 8.14
N LYS A 352 -9.06 -35.22 8.94
CA LYS A 352 -10.11 -34.20 9.01
C LYS A 352 -10.03 -33.28 7.80
N ALA A 353 -8.82 -32.89 7.40
CA ALA A 353 -8.59 -32.09 6.22
C ALA A 353 -9.07 -32.79 4.94
N TRP A 354 -8.84 -34.11 4.82
CA TRP A 354 -9.36 -34.91 3.71
C TRP A 354 -10.89 -34.86 3.62
N ARG A 355 -11.62 -34.97 4.74
CA ARG A 355 -13.08 -34.87 4.74
C ARG A 355 -13.55 -33.49 4.25
N ILE A 356 -12.86 -32.42 4.66
CA ILE A 356 -13.18 -31.06 4.22
C ILE A 356 -12.95 -30.91 2.73
N TYR A 357 -11.78 -31.31 2.22
CA TYR A 357 -11.48 -31.23 0.78
C TYR A 357 -12.41 -32.08 -0.07
N ARG A 358 -12.82 -33.27 0.40
CA ARG A 358 -13.82 -34.08 -0.29
C ARG A 358 -15.20 -33.45 -0.28
N SER A 359 -15.60 -32.76 0.80
CA SER A 359 -16.87 -32.02 0.82
C SER A 359 -16.90 -30.82 -0.13
N LEU A 360 -15.73 -30.29 -0.48
CA LEU A 360 -15.54 -29.22 -1.45
C LEU A 360 -15.24 -29.73 -2.87
N ASP A 361 -15.25 -31.05 -3.06
CA ASP A 361 -14.95 -31.71 -4.35
C ASP A 361 -13.56 -31.34 -4.90
N VAL A 362 -12.56 -31.21 -4.02
CA VAL A 362 -11.18 -30.87 -4.39
C VAL A 362 -10.42 -32.12 -4.83
N GLU A 363 -9.78 -32.04 -6.00
CA GLU A 363 -8.97 -33.12 -6.55
C GLU A 363 -7.48 -32.93 -6.29
N TYR A 364 -7.00 -31.69 -6.40
CA TYR A 364 -5.60 -31.34 -6.22
C TYR A 364 -5.42 -30.25 -5.17
N VAL A 365 -4.36 -30.38 -4.36
CA VAL A 365 -3.92 -29.39 -3.39
C VAL A 365 -2.47 -29.09 -3.69
N PHE A 366 -2.08 -27.82 -3.78
CA PHE A 366 -0.67 -27.47 -3.84
C PHE A 366 -0.27 -26.58 -2.67
N VAL A 367 1.01 -26.68 -2.30
CA VAL A 367 1.64 -25.89 -1.24
C VAL A 367 2.94 -25.30 -1.75
N VAL A 368 3.27 -24.09 -1.32
CA VAL A 368 4.55 -23.43 -1.59
C VAL A 368 5.50 -23.69 -0.42
N PHE A 369 6.65 -24.30 -0.72
CA PHE A 369 7.63 -24.70 0.28
C PHE A 369 9.01 -24.14 -0.07
N GLY A 370 9.58 -23.32 0.82
CA GLY A 370 10.84 -22.64 0.56
C GLY A 370 12.06 -23.27 1.23
N GLY A 371 11.89 -24.35 2.00
CA GLY A 371 12.91 -24.84 2.93
C GLY A 371 14.20 -25.34 2.28
N LEU A 372 14.15 -25.73 0.99
CA LEU A 372 15.31 -26.24 0.25
C LEU A 372 16.19 -25.11 -0.32
N ILE A 373 15.58 -24.05 -0.85
CA ILE A 373 16.31 -22.93 -1.47
C ILE A 373 16.51 -21.74 -0.53
N GLY A 374 15.72 -21.63 0.54
CA GLY A 374 15.70 -20.47 1.43
C GLY A 374 14.67 -19.41 1.02
N TYR A 375 13.55 -19.80 0.38
CA TYR A 375 12.49 -18.86 0.00
C TYR A 375 11.61 -18.51 1.20
N SER A 376 11.67 -17.27 1.67
CA SER A 376 11.02 -16.84 2.90
C SER A 376 9.50 -16.64 2.79
N SER A 377 8.95 -16.44 1.59
CA SER A 377 7.51 -16.21 1.39
C SER A 377 6.72 -17.51 1.14
N ASP A 378 7.09 -18.57 1.87
CA ASP A 378 6.46 -19.88 1.78
C ASP A 378 5.21 -20.01 2.67
N ASP A 379 4.44 -21.09 2.48
CA ASP A 379 3.17 -21.29 3.18
C ASP A 379 3.35 -21.59 4.67
N ILE A 380 4.53 -22.09 5.08
CA ILE A 380 4.83 -22.37 6.49
C ILE A 380 5.02 -21.07 7.28
N ASN A 381 5.58 -20.00 6.70
CA ASN A 381 5.64 -18.68 7.35
C ASN A 381 4.27 -17.99 7.38
N LYS A 382 3.42 -18.24 6.38
CA LYS A 382 2.04 -17.72 6.33
C LYS A 382 1.05 -18.54 7.16
N PHE A 383 1.44 -19.73 7.62
CA PHE A 383 0.56 -20.70 8.26
C PHE A 383 -0.19 -20.14 9.47
N LEU A 384 0.46 -19.29 10.28
CA LEU A 384 -0.19 -18.70 11.46
C LEU A 384 -1.38 -17.80 11.07
N TRP A 385 -1.33 -17.16 9.89
CA TRP A 385 -2.49 -16.43 9.35
C TRP A 385 -3.62 -17.39 8.96
N MET A 386 -3.31 -18.55 8.38
CA MET A 386 -4.30 -19.58 8.09
C MET A 386 -5.02 -20.05 9.36
N VAL A 387 -4.27 -20.23 10.45
CA VAL A 387 -4.78 -20.59 11.77
C VAL A 387 -5.67 -19.48 12.35
N ARG A 388 -5.23 -18.21 12.29
CA ARG A 388 -6.03 -17.06 12.78
C ARG A 388 -7.34 -16.88 12.01
N ILE A 389 -7.28 -16.97 10.68
CA ILE A 389 -8.46 -16.82 9.81
C ILE A 389 -9.42 -18.00 10.01
N GLY A 390 -8.90 -19.23 10.03
CA GLY A 390 -9.68 -20.43 10.31
C GLY A 390 -10.32 -20.39 11.70
N GLY A 391 -9.55 -20.03 12.74
CA GLY A 391 -9.99 -19.95 14.12
C GLY A 391 -11.02 -18.84 14.40
N GLY A 392 -11.02 -17.77 13.61
CA GLY A 392 -12.01 -16.70 13.70
C GLY A 392 -13.44 -17.14 13.34
N VAL A 393 -13.59 -18.12 12.45
CA VAL A 393 -14.89 -18.70 12.05
C VAL A 393 -15.15 -20.03 12.75
N TYR A 394 -14.10 -20.83 12.98
CA TYR A 394 -14.18 -22.17 13.56
C TYR A 394 -13.42 -22.22 14.90
N PRO A 395 -14.11 -22.11 16.06
CA PRO A 395 -13.48 -22.02 17.38
C PRO A 395 -12.67 -23.24 17.82
N GLU A 396 -12.75 -24.34 17.06
CA GLU A 396 -11.97 -25.56 17.26
C GLU A 396 -10.47 -25.38 16.97
N ILE A 397 -10.10 -24.37 16.19
CA ILE A 397 -8.70 -24.04 15.88
C ILE A 397 -8.32 -22.85 16.73
N LYS A 398 -7.33 -23.03 17.60
CA LYS A 398 -6.81 -21.96 18.46
C LYS A 398 -5.34 -21.74 18.17
N GLU A 399 -4.96 -20.48 17.97
CA GLU A 399 -3.57 -20.10 17.67
C GLU A 399 -2.57 -20.63 18.72
N LYS A 400 -2.93 -20.55 20.01
CA LYS A 400 -2.10 -21.02 21.12
C LYS A 400 -1.73 -22.50 21.02
N ASP A 401 -2.56 -23.32 20.39
CA ASP A 401 -2.34 -24.76 20.26
C ASP A 401 -1.25 -25.09 19.23
N TYR A 402 -0.83 -24.13 18.40
CA TYR A 402 0.26 -24.28 17.42
C TYR A 402 1.59 -23.70 17.90
N LEU A 403 1.59 -23.01 19.04
CA LEU A 403 2.78 -22.43 19.65
C LEU A 403 3.36 -23.41 20.69
N SER A 404 4.67 -23.33 20.91
CA SER A 404 5.35 -24.05 21.99
C SER A 404 4.91 -23.52 23.36
N ALA A 405 5.30 -24.20 24.45
CA ALA A 405 4.97 -23.79 25.82
C ALA A 405 5.45 -22.36 26.15
N ASN A 406 6.53 -21.93 25.50
CA ASN A 406 7.11 -20.59 25.63
C ASN A 406 6.42 -19.53 24.75
N GLY A 407 5.41 -19.92 23.96
CA GLY A 407 4.73 -19.05 23.00
C GLY A 407 5.46 -18.88 21.65
N GLU A 408 6.53 -19.64 21.42
CA GLU A 408 7.31 -19.58 20.19
C GLU A 408 6.72 -20.47 19.09
N TYR A 409 6.75 -20.00 17.84
CA TYR A 409 6.38 -20.79 16.67
C TYR A 409 7.60 -21.58 16.17
N ARG A 410 7.60 -22.90 16.38
CA ARG A 410 8.73 -23.79 16.10
C ARG A 410 8.30 -25.01 15.28
N ILE A 411 9.20 -25.45 14.40
CA ILE A 411 9.03 -26.60 13.49
C ILE A 411 9.96 -27.78 13.82
N ASP A 412 10.80 -27.59 14.84
CA ASP A 412 11.74 -28.58 15.34
C ASP A 412 11.06 -29.56 16.33
N ALA A 413 11.85 -30.40 16.98
CA ALA A 413 11.35 -31.39 17.92
C ALA A 413 10.68 -30.79 19.17
N GLU A 414 10.94 -29.52 19.48
CA GLU A 414 10.32 -28.76 20.57
C GLU A 414 9.06 -28.01 20.11
N GLY A 415 8.72 -28.12 18.82
CA GLY A 415 7.46 -27.67 18.26
C GLY A 415 6.25 -28.41 18.84
N ASN A 416 5.11 -27.73 18.87
CA ASN A 416 3.89 -28.32 19.41
C ASN A 416 3.46 -29.54 18.57
N PRO A 417 3.08 -30.69 19.18
CA PRO A 417 2.62 -31.85 18.45
C PRO A 417 1.44 -31.59 17.51
N ILE A 418 0.60 -30.58 17.78
CA ILE A 418 -0.51 -30.19 16.89
C ILE A 418 0.03 -29.58 15.59
N MET A 419 1.07 -28.75 15.66
CA MET A 419 1.76 -28.20 14.49
C MET A 419 2.40 -29.31 13.65
N LEU A 420 3.17 -30.20 14.29
CA LEU A 420 3.86 -31.32 13.62
C LEU A 420 2.90 -32.35 13.00
N LYS A 421 1.63 -32.39 13.44
CA LYS A 421 0.58 -33.27 12.90
C LYS A 421 -0.39 -32.56 11.95
N SER A 422 -0.24 -31.25 11.76
CA SER A 422 -1.07 -30.47 10.83
C SER A 422 -0.88 -30.96 9.39
N LEU A 423 -1.92 -30.79 8.56
CA LEU A 423 -1.81 -31.13 7.16
C LEU A 423 -0.71 -30.30 6.47
N MET A 424 -0.65 -29.00 6.75
CA MET A 424 0.36 -28.11 6.16
C MET A 424 1.79 -28.60 6.45
N TYR A 425 2.11 -28.96 7.69
CA TYR A 425 3.43 -29.51 8.02
C TYR A 425 3.71 -30.80 7.24
N LYS A 426 2.74 -31.72 7.19
CA LYS A 426 2.89 -32.99 6.47
C LYS A 426 3.09 -32.80 4.96
N LEU A 427 2.34 -31.91 4.31
CA LEU A 427 2.46 -31.66 2.87
C LEU A 427 3.77 -30.93 2.53
N SER A 428 4.28 -30.06 3.41
CA SER A 428 5.53 -29.36 3.13
C SER A 428 6.76 -30.25 3.34
N TYR A 429 6.77 -31.07 4.41
CA TYR A 429 7.95 -31.85 4.82
C TYR A 429 7.93 -33.34 4.41
N TYR A 430 6.96 -33.79 3.61
CA TYR A 430 6.94 -35.15 3.05
C TYR A 430 8.24 -35.44 2.26
N ASP A 431 8.96 -36.52 2.59
CA ASP A 431 10.27 -36.89 2.01
C ASP A 431 11.37 -35.81 2.05
N PHE A 432 11.17 -34.72 2.78
CA PHE A 432 12.14 -33.62 2.88
C PHE A 432 13.50 -34.01 3.50
N PRO A 433 13.58 -34.86 4.54
CA PRO A 433 14.86 -35.27 5.11
C PRO A 433 15.85 -35.83 4.10
N GLU A 434 15.37 -36.69 3.20
CA GLU A 434 16.20 -37.33 2.19
C GLU A 434 16.62 -36.33 1.11
N ALA A 435 15.71 -35.42 0.72
CA ALA A 435 16.01 -34.39 -0.26
C ALA A 435 17.05 -33.39 0.24
N SER A 436 16.94 -32.93 1.50
CA SER A 436 17.89 -31.98 2.07
C SER A 436 19.28 -32.63 2.26
N GLU A 437 19.32 -33.92 2.61
CA GLU A 437 20.56 -34.69 2.70
C GLU A 437 21.24 -34.82 1.34
N ARG A 438 20.48 -35.11 0.27
CA ARG A 438 21.02 -35.19 -1.10
C ARG A 438 21.58 -33.86 -1.59
N GLN A 439 20.95 -32.74 -1.23
CA GLN A 439 21.35 -31.44 -1.77
C GLN A 439 22.46 -30.75 -0.98
N PHE A 440 22.45 -30.82 0.35
CA PHE A 440 23.39 -30.08 1.20
C PHE A 440 24.13 -30.95 2.23
N GLY A 441 23.92 -32.27 2.22
CA GLY A 441 24.57 -33.21 3.15
C GLY A 441 24.05 -33.14 4.59
N GLN A 442 23.01 -32.35 4.86
CA GLN A 442 22.38 -32.21 6.17
C GLN A 442 20.94 -32.70 6.11
N ARG A 443 20.66 -33.78 6.85
CA ARG A 443 19.34 -34.42 6.87
C ARG A 443 18.34 -33.60 7.69
N GLY A 444 17.26 -33.18 7.05
CA GLY A 444 16.15 -32.44 7.66
C GLY A 444 16.44 -30.99 8.04
N MET A 445 17.43 -30.32 7.43
CA MET A 445 17.73 -28.92 7.71
C MET A 445 16.86 -27.98 6.85
N ASP A 446 16.03 -27.15 7.48
CA ASP A 446 15.26 -26.10 6.80
C ASP A 446 16.08 -24.81 6.74
N ARG A 447 16.41 -24.35 5.52
CA ARG A 447 17.24 -23.15 5.30
C ARG A 447 16.52 -21.84 5.59
N VAL A 448 15.18 -21.81 5.53
CA VAL A 448 14.40 -20.59 5.83
C VAL A 448 14.36 -20.34 7.32
N ARG A 449 14.14 -21.39 8.13
CA ARG A 449 14.08 -21.28 9.59
C ARG A 449 15.42 -21.48 10.29
N GLY A 450 16.41 -22.04 9.60
CA GLY A 450 17.70 -22.37 10.19
C GLY A 450 17.59 -23.45 11.28
N THR A 451 16.61 -24.35 11.19
CA THR A 451 16.33 -25.38 12.20
C THR A 451 16.19 -26.76 11.58
N LEU A 452 16.50 -27.78 12.38
CA LEU A 452 16.30 -29.18 12.04
C LEU A 452 14.82 -29.54 12.30
N ILE A 453 14.19 -30.22 11.35
CA ILE A 453 12.77 -30.58 11.49
C ILE A 453 12.52 -31.52 12.67
N GLY A 454 11.36 -31.38 13.32
CA GLY A 454 11.00 -32.20 14.48
C GLY A 454 10.53 -33.61 14.16
N ASN A 455 9.95 -33.83 12.98
CA ASN A 455 9.52 -35.15 12.56
C ASN A 455 10.16 -35.54 11.22
N PHE A 456 10.98 -36.59 11.24
CA PHE A 456 11.67 -37.13 10.07
C PHE A 456 10.83 -38.16 9.30
N ASP A 457 9.85 -38.78 9.94
CA ASP A 457 9.01 -39.81 9.31
C ASP A 457 7.60 -39.25 9.09
N VAL A 458 7.43 -38.62 7.92
CA VAL A 458 6.17 -38.02 7.50
C VAL A 458 5.55 -38.94 6.45
N SER A 459 4.51 -39.67 6.83
CA SER A 459 3.70 -40.47 5.91
C SER A 459 2.35 -39.83 5.61
N LEU A 460 1.92 -39.96 4.35
CA LEU A 460 0.63 -39.51 3.83
C LEU A 460 -0.26 -40.74 3.52
N LYS A 461 -1.47 -40.76 4.09
CA LYS A 461 -2.48 -41.81 3.90
C LYS A 461 -3.62 -41.38 2.99
N TYR A 462 -3.97 -40.09 3.01
CA TYR A 462 -5.13 -39.51 2.34
C TYR A 462 -4.74 -38.66 1.11
N PHE A 463 -3.48 -38.28 1.02
CA PHE A 463 -2.92 -37.49 -0.06
C PHE A 463 -1.83 -38.30 -0.77
N GLU A 464 -1.58 -37.99 -2.03
CA GLU A 464 -0.55 -38.60 -2.85
C GLU A 464 0.22 -37.50 -3.57
N GLU A 465 1.54 -37.48 -3.44
CA GLU A 465 2.38 -36.56 -4.20
C GLU A 465 2.34 -36.94 -5.68
N VAL A 466 1.99 -35.98 -6.54
CA VAL A 466 1.92 -36.19 -7.99
C VAL A 466 2.97 -35.40 -8.75
N PHE A 467 3.44 -34.30 -8.18
CA PHE A 467 4.47 -33.46 -8.79
C PHE A 467 5.16 -32.60 -7.73
N SER A 468 6.47 -32.46 -7.84
CA SER A 468 7.27 -31.49 -7.08
C SER A 468 8.21 -30.80 -8.05
N SER A 469 8.29 -29.47 -7.95
CA SER A 469 9.13 -28.66 -8.85
C SER A 469 10.62 -28.98 -8.68
N GLN A 470 11.44 -28.55 -9.65
CA GLN A 470 12.88 -28.83 -9.66
C GLN A 470 13.58 -28.47 -8.33
N HIS A 471 13.21 -27.34 -7.73
CA HIS A 471 13.81 -26.83 -6.50
C HIS A 471 12.89 -26.98 -5.28
N TRP A 472 11.85 -27.82 -5.39
CA TRP A 472 10.85 -28.08 -4.35
C TRP A 472 10.11 -26.83 -3.86
N MET A 473 10.04 -25.80 -4.70
CA MET A 473 9.39 -24.53 -4.37
C MET A 473 7.88 -24.67 -4.29
N MET A 474 7.31 -25.51 -5.13
CA MET A 474 5.90 -25.88 -5.05
C MET A 474 5.74 -27.39 -5.19
N ARG A 475 4.75 -27.91 -4.47
CA ARG A 475 4.45 -29.35 -4.41
C ARG A 475 2.96 -29.55 -4.63
N ILE A 476 2.60 -30.47 -5.51
CA ILE A 476 1.23 -30.82 -5.85
C ILE A 476 0.90 -32.19 -5.30
N TYR A 477 -0.22 -32.24 -4.59
CA TYR A 477 -0.79 -33.44 -4.01
C TYR A 477 -2.17 -33.70 -4.59
N ARG A 478 -2.44 -34.96 -4.94
CA ARG A 478 -3.77 -35.44 -5.27
C ARG A 478 -4.49 -35.90 -4.02
N VAL A 479 -5.76 -35.52 -3.88
CA VAL A 479 -6.64 -36.01 -2.82
C VAL A 479 -7.11 -37.41 -3.20
N ARG A 480 -6.75 -38.43 -2.41
CA ARG A 480 -7.10 -39.82 -2.71
C ARG A 480 -8.60 -40.06 -2.58
N ASP A 481 -9.13 -40.94 -3.41
CA ASP A 481 -10.55 -41.28 -3.33
C ASP A 481 -10.93 -42.03 -2.06
N LYS A 482 -10.01 -42.89 -1.62
CA LYS A 482 -10.10 -43.70 -0.41
C LYS A 482 -8.74 -43.65 0.30
N PRO A 483 -8.72 -43.67 1.65
CA PRO A 483 -7.47 -43.73 2.39
C PRO A 483 -6.69 -45.01 2.09
N LEU A 484 -5.36 -44.92 2.18
CA LEU A 484 -4.50 -46.09 2.16
C LEU A 484 -4.86 -47.00 3.34
N ARG A 485 -5.07 -48.29 3.08
CA ARG A 485 -5.36 -49.26 4.14
C ARG A 485 -4.11 -49.41 5.01
N ASP A 486 -4.29 -49.40 6.33
CA ASP A 486 -3.21 -49.80 7.23
C ASP A 486 -2.81 -51.25 6.89
N VAL A 487 -1.52 -51.47 6.62
CA VAL A 487 -0.99 -52.83 6.48
C VAL A 487 -1.23 -53.51 7.83
N ALA A 488 -2.14 -54.48 7.85
CA ALA A 488 -2.44 -55.21 9.07
C ALA A 488 -1.12 -55.80 9.59
N LYS A 489 -0.67 -55.35 10.78
CA LYS A 489 0.46 -56.00 11.46
C LYS A 489 0.13 -57.50 11.52
N PRO A 490 1.03 -58.40 11.07
CA PRO A 490 0.77 -59.82 11.18
C PRO A 490 0.47 -60.13 12.64
N LYS A 491 -0.71 -60.70 12.90
CA LYS A 491 -1.09 -61.14 14.25
C LYS A 491 0.03 -62.05 14.72
N SER A 492 0.74 -61.66 15.79
CA SER A 492 1.70 -62.55 16.42
C SER A 492 0.94 -63.79 16.88
N GLY A 493 1.13 -64.88 16.14
CA GLY A 493 0.57 -66.18 16.48
C GLY A 493 1.14 -66.57 17.83
N ARG A 494 0.32 -66.49 18.87
CA ARG A 494 0.66 -67.02 20.19
C ARG A 494 0.55 -68.54 20.07
N THR A 495 1.62 -69.18 19.62
CA THR A 495 1.76 -70.65 19.63
C THR A 495 1.72 -71.09 21.10
N ARG A 496 0.55 -71.56 21.56
CA ARG A 496 0.45 -72.33 22.80
C ARG A 496 1.11 -73.68 22.53
N ALA A 497 2.25 -73.93 23.16
CA ALA A 497 2.85 -75.25 23.22
C ALA A 497 1.87 -76.23 23.91
N PRO A 498 1.74 -77.48 23.43
CA PRO A 498 0.92 -78.48 24.09
C PRO A 498 1.61 -78.96 25.36
N VAL A 499 0.91 -78.88 26.50
CA VAL A 499 1.32 -79.50 27.75
C VAL A 499 1.11 -81.00 27.60
N ALA A 500 2.21 -81.76 27.61
CA ALA A 500 2.18 -83.21 27.66
C ALA A 500 1.58 -83.64 29.01
N ALA A 501 0.48 -84.38 28.97
CA ALA A 501 -0.04 -85.09 30.13
C ALA A 501 0.77 -86.38 30.31
N ALA A 502 1.45 -86.48 31.45
CA ALA A 502 2.03 -87.73 31.91
C ALA A 502 0.90 -88.68 32.35
N ALA A 503 0.97 -89.92 31.88
CA ALA A 503 0.26 -91.08 32.41
C ALA A 503 1.31 -92.06 32.93
#